data_AF-A0A352NL85-F1
#
_entry.id   AF-A0A352NL85-F1
#
_cell.length_a   1.000
_cell.length_b   1.000
_cell.length_c   1.000
_cell.angle_alpha   90.00
_cell.angle_beta   90.00
_cell.angle_gamma   90.00
#
_symmetry.space_group_name_H-M   'P 1'
#
loop_
_entity.id
_entity.type
_entity.pdbx_description
1 polymer ?
#
loop_
_entity_poly.entity_id
_entity_poly.type
_entity_poly.pdbx_seq_one_letter_code
_entity_poly.pdbx_strand_id
1 'polypeptide(L)'
;MWTAFGYWGKVLEIDLKSQTTKEVPIKNEIYKKFLGGSGVAAYLLYNNYDYTKPALSEENPLIFMTGLLNGTLAPSSARSSVVGKSPLTEIWGEANVGGHWGAEVKKTGYDGFILKSVSDKPVAIYINDNKVQFLDAQDLWGKDVFEASDLMRSKTDEKARIACIGIAGENQIKMASIMMDAPVTRTAGRCGFGALMGYKKIKAVAVKGTKKVELRDKAKLQAFTKEFTQVLKTNAAILHD
;
A
#
# COMPACT_ATOMS: atom_id res chain seq x y z
N MET A 1 -19.03 7.90 -22.29
CA MET A 1 -17.99 8.29 -21.31
C MET A 1 -17.93 7.20 -20.25
N TRP A 2 -16.80 6.53 -20.03
CA TRP A 2 -16.73 5.39 -19.09
C TRP A 2 -16.59 5.92 -17.66
N THR A 3 -17.60 5.70 -16.82
CA THR A 3 -17.55 6.04 -15.40
C THR A 3 -16.73 5.01 -14.65
N ALA A 4 -15.74 5.45 -13.88
CA ALA A 4 -14.90 4.56 -13.07
C ALA A 4 -15.70 4.00 -11.89
N PHE A 5 -15.72 2.67 -11.76
CA PHE A 5 -16.32 1.96 -10.62
C PHE A 5 -15.29 1.02 -10.02
N GLY A 6 -15.20 0.96 -8.70
CA GLY A 6 -14.18 0.19 -7.98
C GLY A 6 -12.82 0.87 -7.86
N TYR A 7 -12.55 1.94 -8.61
CA TYR A 7 -11.28 2.68 -8.55
C TYR A 7 -11.46 4.18 -8.78
N TRP A 8 -10.50 4.97 -8.31
CA TRP A 8 -10.54 6.44 -8.32
C TRP A 8 -9.91 7.05 -9.58
N GLY A 9 -9.07 6.29 -10.27
CA GLY A 9 -8.38 6.72 -11.49
C GLY A 9 -7.14 7.55 -11.20
N LYS A 10 -6.58 7.46 -9.99
CA LYS A 10 -5.40 8.24 -9.60
C LYS A 10 -4.65 7.61 -8.43
N VAL A 11 -3.35 7.90 -8.39
CA VAL A 11 -2.47 7.61 -7.25
C VAL A 11 -1.84 8.89 -6.72
N LEU A 12 -1.38 8.84 -5.48
CA LEU A 12 -0.64 9.93 -4.86
C LEU A 12 0.87 9.67 -4.99
N GLU A 13 1.58 10.50 -5.73
CA GLU A 13 3.05 10.48 -5.75
C GLU A 13 3.58 11.39 -4.65
N ILE A 14 4.49 10.87 -3.82
CA ILE A 14 5.06 11.53 -2.65
C ILE A 14 6.58 11.61 -2.85
N ASP A 15 7.08 12.83 -3.01
CA ASP A 15 8.50 13.12 -3.14
C ASP A 15 9.10 13.35 -1.74
N LEU A 16 9.96 12.42 -1.31
CA LEU A 16 10.49 12.39 0.06
C LEU A 16 11.57 13.44 0.34
N LYS A 17 12.21 13.95 -0.72
CA LYS A 17 13.28 14.93 -0.62
C LYS A 17 12.72 16.32 -0.45
N SER A 18 11.79 16.70 -1.34
CA SER A 18 11.08 17.98 -1.28
C SER A 18 9.92 17.99 -0.29
N GLN A 19 9.49 16.82 0.20
CA GLN A 19 8.29 16.65 1.03
C GLN A 19 7.04 17.25 0.37
N THR A 20 6.88 16.97 -0.92
CA THR A 20 5.74 17.42 -1.72
C THR A 20 4.93 16.23 -2.22
N THR A 21 3.69 16.51 -2.62
CA THR A 21 2.78 15.49 -3.14
C THR A 21 2.13 15.93 -4.43
N LYS A 22 1.91 14.99 -5.34
CA LYS A 22 1.25 15.20 -6.63
C LYS A 22 0.24 14.10 -6.89
N GLU A 23 -0.95 14.46 -7.35
CA GLU A 23 -1.89 13.48 -7.88
C GLU A 23 -1.47 13.07 -9.30
N VAL A 24 -1.32 11.77 -9.53
CA VAL A 24 -0.98 11.19 -10.83
C VAL A 24 -2.23 10.49 -11.39
N PRO A 25 -2.87 11.05 -12.43
CA PRO A 25 -4.03 10.42 -13.04
C PRO A 25 -3.63 9.16 -13.81
N ILE A 26 -4.48 8.14 -13.74
CA ILE A 26 -4.32 6.87 -14.45
C ILE A 26 -5.53 6.68 -15.36
N LYS A 27 -5.26 6.57 -16.66
CA LYS A 27 -6.32 6.43 -17.66
C LYS A 27 -7.08 5.11 -17.50
N ASN A 28 -8.38 5.16 -17.77
CA ASN A 28 -9.28 4.00 -17.70
C ASN A 28 -8.81 2.80 -18.54
N GLU A 29 -8.16 3.04 -19.69
CA GLU A 29 -7.58 2.00 -20.54
C GLU A 29 -6.51 1.15 -19.83
N ILE A 30 -5.78 1.76 -18.89
CA ILE A 30 -4.79 1.05 -18.06
C ILE A 30 -5.50 0.10 -17.11
N TYR A 31 -6.57 0.54 -16.45
CA TYR A 31 -7.39 -0.34 -15.61
C TYR A 31 -8.08 -1.46 -16.40
N LYS A 32 -8.53 -1.19 -17.64
CA LYS A 32 -9.08 -2.25 -18.50
C LYS A 32 -8.05 -3.31 -18.86
N LYS A 33 -6.80 -2.90 -19.08
CA LYS A 33 -5.72 -3.80 -19.48
C LYS A 33 -5.11 -4.55 -18.29
N PHE A 34 -5.04 -3.93 -17.12
CA PHE A 34 -4.26 -4.43 -15.98
C PHE A 34 -5.05 -4.62 -14.67
N LEU A 35 -6.35 -4.32 -14.66
CA LEU A 35 -7.32 -4.48 -13.56
C LEU A 35 -7.07 -3.65 -12.30
N GLY A 36 -5.84 -3.50 -11.82
CA GLY A 36 -5.49 -2.81 -10.57
C GLY A 36 -4.22 -3.42 -9.96
N GLY A 37 -3.97 -3.18 -8.66
CA GLY A 37 -2.93 -3.88 -7.90
C GLY A 37 -1.56 -3.90 -8.60
N SER A 38 -0.92 -5.07 -8.62
CA SER A 38 0.40 -5.23 -9.24
C SER A 38 0.44 -4.95 -10.74
N GLY A 39 -0.64 -5.19 -11.48
CA GLY A 39 -0.70 -4.89 -12.92
C GLY A 39 -0.56 -3.39 -13.21
N VAL A 40 -1.32 -2.56 -12.49
CA VAL A 40 -1.22 -1.09 -12.62
C VAL A 40 0.11 -0.59 -12.03
N ALA A 41 0.58 -1.18 -10.93
CA ALA A 41 1.89 -0.82 -10.37
C ALA A 41 3.04 -1.15 -11.32
N ALA A 42 2.98 -2.27 -12.05
CA ALA A 42 3.95 -2.64 -13.08
C ALA A 42 3.95 -1.62 -14.22
N TYR A 43 2.77 -1.23 -14.70
CA TYR A 43 2.64 -0.18 -15.71
C TYR A 43 3.32 1.12 -15.24
N LEU A 44 3.04 1.58 -14.02
CA LEU A 44 3.66 2.80 -13.49
C LEU A 44 5.18 2.67 -13.35
N LEU A 45 5.68 1.56 -12.81
CA LEU A 45 7.10 1.34 -12.61
C LEU A 45 7.87 1.37 -13.94
N TYR A 46 7.45 0.56 -14.91
CA TYR A 46 8.19 0.39 -16.16
C TYR A 46 8.06 1.57 -17.14
N ASN A 47 7.00 2.38 -17.04
CA ASN A 47 6.81 3.51 -17.95
C ASN A 47 7.31 4.84 -17.39
N ASN A 48 7.36 5.00 -16.05
CA ASN A 48 7.65 6.30 -15.43
C ASN A 48 8.99 6.35 -14.71
N TYR A 49 9.66 5.22 -14.48
CA TYR A 49 10.89 5.15 -13.69
C TYR A 49 11.99 4.39 -14.42
N ASP A 50 13.24 4.80 -14.19
CA ASP A 50 14.42 4.18 -14.79
C ASP A 50 14.74 2.86 -14.09
N TYR A 51 14.29 1.77 -14.70
CA TYR A 51 14.46 0.43 -14.18
C TYR A 51 15.91 -0.10 -14.25
N THR A 52 16.81 0.61 -14.94
CA THR A 52 18.22 0.23 -15.06
C THR A 52 19.01 0.50 -13.78
N LYS A 53 18.53 1.41 -12.92
CA LYS A 53 19.18 1.80 -11.66
C LYS A 53 19.15 0.68 -10.62
N PRO A 54 20.11 0.63 -9.69
CA PRO A 54 20.11 -0.35 -8.58
C PRO A 54 18.84 -0.25 -7.73
N ALA A 55 18.45 -1.34 -7.06
CA ALA A 55 17.24 -1.33 -6.25
C ALA A 55 17.32 -0.38 -5.04
N LEU A 56 18.47 -0.26 -4.36
CA LEU A 56 18.66 0.72 -3.29
C LEU A 56 19.19 2.04 -3.87
N SER A 57 18.32 2.77 -4.56
CA SER A 57 18.64 4.06 -5.19
C SER A 57 17.50 5.06 -5.03
N GLU A 58 17.82 6.35 -5.29
CA GLU A 58 16.84 7.43 -5.26
C GLU A 58 15.75 7.22 -6.32
N GLU A 59 16.14 6.68 -7.48
CA GLU A 59 15.32 6.47 -8.67
C GLU A 59 14.35 5.29 -8.57
N ASN A 60 14.65 4.26 -7.76
CA ASN A 60 13.72 3.14 -7.58
C ASN A 60 12.55 3.57 -6.68
N PRO A 61 11.31 3.68 -7.19
CA PRO A 61 10.18 4.03 -6.36
C PRO A 61 9.74 2.84 -5.49
N LEU A 62 9.10 3.14 -4.37
CA LEU A 62 8.34 2.14 -3.62
C LEU A 62 6.85 2.42 -3.80
N ILE A 63 6.16 1.54 -4.54
CA ILE A 63 4.77 1.70 -4.94
C ILE A 63 3.89 0.84 -4.04
N PHE A 64 2.88 1.45 -3.41
CA PHE A 64 1.82 0.74 -2.72
C PHE A 64 0.53 0.87 -3.52
N MET A 65 0.00 -0.24 -4.01
CA MET A 65 -1.17 -0.25 -4.86
C MET A 65 -2.27 -1.14 -4.28
N THR A 66 -3.50 -0.65 -4.29
CA THR A 66 -4.67 -1.42 -3.85
C THR A 66 -5.16 -2.32 -4.98
N GLY A 67 -5.70 -3.49 -4.61
CA GLY A 67 -6.48 -4.30 -5.55
C GLY A 67 -7.74 -3.56 -6.01
N LEU A 68 -8.24 -3.94 -7.18
CA LEU A 68 -9.43 -3.33 -7.78
C LEU A 68 -10.65 -3.35 -6.85
N LEU A 69 -10.81 -4.45 -6.10
CA LEU A 69 -11.97 -4.71 -5.26
C LEU A 69 -11.75 -4.34 -3.79
N ASN A 70 -10.65 -3.66 -3.46
CA ASN A 70 -10.42 -3.16 -2.10
C ASN A 70 -11.51 -2.16 -1.71
N GLY A 71 -11.96 -2.22 -0.45
CA GLY A 71 -13.02 -1.33 0.06
C GLY A 71 -14.43 -1.67 -0.45
N THR A 72 -14.60 -2.79 -1.15
CA THR A 72 -15.91 -3.31 -1.58
C THR A 72 -16.40 -4.43 -0.68
N LEU A 73 -17.58 -4.97 -0.99
CA LEU A 73 -18.16 -6.12 -0.28
C LEU A 73 -17.69 -7.47 -0.83
N ALA A 74 -16.86 -7.49 -1.88
CA ALA A 74 -16.39 -8.73 -2.46
C ALA A 74 -15.63 -9.58 -1.40
N PRO A 75 -15.96 -10.87 -1.24
CA PRO A 75 -15.30 -11.72 -0.26
C PRO A 75 -13.78 -11.80 -0.48
N SER A 76 -13.01 -11.70 0.60
CA SER A 76 -11.54 -11.86 0.60
C SER A 76 -10.79 -10.90 -0.33
N SER A 77 -11.38 -9.76 -0.71
CA SER A 77 -10.84 -8.86 -1.73
C SER A 77 -10.03 -7.67 -1.21
N ALA A 78 -9.53 -7.74 0.02
CA ALA A 78 -8.74 -6.67 0.66
C ALA A 78 -7.23 -6.87 0.50
N ARG A 79 -6.78 -7.25 -0.72
CA ARG A 79 -5.37 -7.51 -1.01
C ARG A 79 -4.73 -6.32 -1.71
N SER A 80 -3.53 -5.94 -1.27
CA SER A 80 -2.72 -4.88 -1.85
C SER A 80 -1.36 -5.41 -2.25
N SER A 81 -0.69 -4.72 -3.17
CA SER A 81 0.67 -5.05 -3.61
C SER A 81 1.62 -3.91 -3.27
N VAL A 82 2.75 -4.26 -2.68
CA VAL A 82 3.94 -3.40 -2.58
C VAL A 82 4.88 -3.80 -3.70
N VAL A 83 5.33 -2.83 -4.49
CA VAL A 83 6.00 -3.04 -5.77
C VAL A 83 7.18 -2.09 -5.93
N GLY A 84 8.24 -2.57 -6.59
CA GLY A 84 9.44 -1.85 -6.95
C GLY A 84 10.50 -2.82 -7.48
N LYS A 85 11.71 -2.33 -7.77
CA LYS A 85 12.86 -3.23 -7.99
C LYS A 85 13.32 -3.77 -6.62
N SER A 86 13.44 -5.09 -6.51
CA SER A 86 13.71 -5.80 -5.26
C SER A 86 15.17 -5.63 -4.79
N PRO A 87 15.45 -5.11 -3.58
CA PRO A 87 16.82 -5.06 -3.04
C PRO A 87 17.50 -6.41 -2.86
N LEU A 88 16.72 -7.50 -2.79
CA LEU A 88 17.27 -8.85 -2.67
C LEU A 88 17.77 -9.39 -4.01
N THR A 89 17.02 -9.14 -5.08
CA THR A 89 17.16 -9.87 -6.34
C THR A 89 17.48 -8.98 -7.54
N GLU A 90 17.43 -7.65 -7.39
CA GLU A 90 17.65 -6.67 -8.48
C GLU A 90 16.73 -6.83 -9.69
N ILE A 91 15.60 -7.53 -9.51
CA ILE A 91 14.56 -7.72 -10.51
C ILE A 91 13.20 -7.27 -9.97
N TRP A 92 12.14 -7.58 -10.71
CA TRP A 92 10.77 -7.18 -10.36
C TRP A 92 10.42 -7.76 -8.99
N GLY A 93 9.94 -6.91 -8.10
CA GLY A 93 9.44 -7.31 -6.79
C GLY A 93 7.95 -7.04 -6.67
N GLU A 94 7.24 -8.03 -6.13
CA GLU A 94 5.87 -7.89 -5.67
C GLU A 94 5.74 -8.57 -4.32
N ALA A 95 5.32 -7.82 -3.31
CA ALA A 95 4.90 -8.35 -2.02
C ALA A 95 3.41 -8.09 -1.82
N ASN A 96 2.62 -9.16 -1.79
CA ASN A 96 1.18 -9.09 -1.63
C ASN A 96 0.78 -9.20 -0.15
N VAL A 97 -0.12 -8.33 0.29
CA VAL A 97 -0.50 -8.17 1.71
C VAL A 97 -2.01 -8.02 1.83
N GLY A 98 -2.60 -8.64 2.85
CA GLY A 98 -4.02 -8.51 3.16
C GLY A 98 -4.26 -7.53 4.32
N GLY A 99 -5.44 -7.62 4.93
CA GLY A 99 -5.80 -6.80 6.08
C GLY A 99 -6.72 -5.65 5.71
N HIS A 100 -6.68 -4.60 6.51
CA HIS A 100 -7.54 -3.43 6.41
C HIS A 100 -6.82 -2.25 5.76
N TRP A 101 -5.49 -2.22 5.78
CA TRP A 101 -4.69 -1.11 5.26
C TRP A 101 -5.04 -0.73 3.83
N GLY A 102 -5.13 -1.72 2.93
CA GLY A 102 -5.47 -1.48 1.53
C GLY A 102 -6.89 -0.93 1.31
N ALA A 103 -7.85 -1.35 2.13
CA ALA A 103 -9.20 -0.79 2.08
C ALA A 103 -9.21 0.65 2.61
N GLU A 104 -8.38 0.95 3.61
CA GLU A 104 -8.27 2.31 4.17
C GLU A 104 -7.65 3.29 3.17
N VAL A 105 -6.64 2.87 2.40
CA VAL A 105 -6.11 3.65 1.25
C VAL A 105 -7.20 3.95 0.23
N LYS A 106 -8.02 2.97 -0.15
CA LYS A 106 -9.14 3.23 -1.06
C LYS A 106 -10.10 4.29 -0.53
N LYS A 107 -10.32 4.35 0.78
CA LYS A 107 -11.21 5.37 1.37
C LYS A 107 -10.62 6.77 1.36
N THR A 108 -9.33 6.96 1.09
CA THR A 108 -8.76 8.31 0.97
C THR A 108 -9.13 8.99 -0.35
N GLY A 109 -9.54 8.20 -1.36
CA GLY A 109 -9.75 8.69 -2.72
C GLY A 109 -8.59 8.42 -3.69
N TYR A 110 -7.64 7.57 -3.29
CA TYR A 110 -6.53 7.13 -4.13
C TYR A 110 -6.57 5.62 -4.34
N ASP A 111 -6.07 5.16 -5.48
CA ASP A 111 -5.90 3.74 -5.77
C ASP A 111 -4.60 3.17 -5.19
N GLY A 112 -3.72 4.04 -4.71
CA GLY A 112 -2.39 3.74 -4.19
C GLY A 112 -1.57 5.00 -4.02
N PHE A 113 -0.33 4.83 -3.58
CA PHE A 113 0.65 5.90 -3.53
C PHE A 113 2.05 5.41 -3.90
N ILE A 114 2.92 6.35 -4.26
CA ILE A 114 4.29 6.10 -4.68
C ILE A 114 5.22 6.92 -3.82
N LEU A 115 6.22 6.28 -3.20
CA LEU A 115 7.31 6.96 -2.50
C LEU A 115 8.51 7.04 -3.43
N LYS A 116 8.89 8.25 -3.84
CA LYS A 116 10.07 8.51 -4.67
C LYS A 116 11.07 9.39 -3.93
N SER A 117 12.29 9.41 -4.46
CA SER A 117 13.43 10.05 -3.84
C SER A 117 13.75 9.46 -2.45
N VAL A 118 14.60 10.15 -1.69
CA VAL A 118 15.07 9.76 -0.35
C VAL A 118 14.94 10.98 0.56
N SER A 119 14.50 10.77 1.81
CA SER A 119 14.46 11.85 2.78
C SER A 119 15.83 12.10 3.41
N ASP A 120 16.07 13.33 3.87
CA ASP A 120 17.33 13.68 4.56
C ASP A 120 17.40 13.09 5.97
N LYS A 121 16.26 12.81 6.60
CA LYS A 121 16.14 12.25 7.96
C LYS A 121 15.02 11.20 8.05
N PRO A 122 14.94 10.41 9.12
CA PRO A 122 13.79 9.58 9.41
C PRO A 122 12.46 10.35 9.39
N VAL A 123 11.52 9.91 8.55
CA VAL A 123 10.20 10.52 8.39
C VAL A 123 9.11 9.47 8.51
N ALA A 124 7.96 9.87 9.04
CA ALA A 124 6.71 9.14 8.92
C ALA A 124 5.71 9.98 8.13
N ILE A 125 4.82 9.32 7.39
CA ILE A 125 3.83 10.01 6.54
C ILE A 125 2.44 9.69 7.08
N TYR A 126 1.59 10.72 7.18
CA TYR A 126 0.17 10.55 7.48
C TYR A 126 -0.68 11.02 6.31
N ILE A 127 -1.46 10.11 5.75
CA ILE A 127 -2.43 10.37 4.68
C ILE A 127 -3.82 10.33 5.30
N ASN A 128 -4.48 11.49 5.37
CA ASN A 128 -5.85 11.63 5.84
C ASN A 128 -6.71 12.21 4.73
N ASP A 129 -7.46 11.35 4.04
CA ASP A 129 -8.14 11.69 2.79
C ASP A 129 -7.20 12.37 1.77
N ASN A 130 -7.38 13.67 1.52
CA ASN A 130 -6.56 14.45 0.58
C ASN A 130 -5.46 15.28 1.27
N LYS A 131 -5.29 15.16 2.58
CA LYS A 131 -4.25 15.87 3.35
C LYS A 131 -3.11 14.90 3.64
N VAL A 132 -1.89 15.34 3.35
CA VAL A 132 -0.67 14.57 3.59
C VAL A 132 0.23 15.37 4.51
N GLN A 133 0.69 14.74 5.59
CA GLN A 133 1.59 15.33 6.56
C GLN A 133 2.88 14.51 6.62
N PHE A 134 4.00 15.20 6.60
CA PHE A 134 5.32 14.62 6.87
C PHE A 134 5.67 14.90 8.33
N LEU A 135 5.91 13.84 9.09
CA LEU A 135 6.17 13.90 10.52
C LEU A 135 7.61 13.48 10.78
N ASP A 136 8.26 14.13 11.73
CA ASP A 136 9.53 13.65 12.25
C ASP A 136 9.33 12.26 12.89
N ALA A 137 10.22 11.32 12.57
CA ALA A 137 10.14 9.95 13.05
C ALA A 137 11.42 9.50 13.77
N GLN A 138 12.24 10.43 14.28
CA GLN A 138 13.43 10.07 15.05
C GLN A 138 13.06 9.27 16.31
N ASP A 139 11.94 9.61 16.94
CA ASP A 139 11.44 8.90 18.13
C ASP A 139 10.76 7.56 17.79
N LEU A 140 10.44 7.29 16.52
CA LEU A 140 9.99 5.96 16.07
C LEU A 140 11.17 5.10 15.60
N TRP A 141 12.25 5.70 15.13
CA TRP A 141 13.42 4.99 14.60
C TRP A 141 14.09 4.14 15.69
N GLY A 142 14.46 2.91 15.38
CA GLY A 142 15.00 1.94 16.33
C GLY A 142 13.94 1.15 17.12
N LYS A 143 12.66 1.53 17.03
CA LYS A 143 11.58 0.80 17.70
C LYS A 143 11.08 -0.38 16.88
N ASP A 144 10.53 -1.39 17.56
CA ASP A 144 9.82 -2.46 16.87
C ASP A 144 8.53 -1.96 16.20
N VAL A 145 7.91 -2.80 15.38
CA VAL A 145 6.74 -2.41 14.59
C VAL A 145 5.47 -2.21 15.41
N PHE A 146 5.36 -2.81 16.60
CA PHE A 146 4.21 -2.66 17.47
C PHE A 146 4.28 -1.30 18.17
N GLU A 147 5.40 -1.04 18.84
CA GLU A 147 5.64 0.22 19.55
C GLU A 147 5.59 1.42 18.59
N ALA A 148 6.26 1.31 17.44
CA ALA A 148 6.22 2.37 16.43
C ALA A 148 4.80 2.60 15.88
N SER A 149 3.99 1.56 15.71
CA SER A 149 2.60 1.70 15.23
C SER A 149 1.69 2.37 16.26
N ASP A 150 1.87 2.08 17.55
CA ASP A 150 1.09 2.71 18.63
C ASP A 150 1.44 4.18 18.81
N LEU A 151 2.73 4.51 18.75
CA LEU A 151 3.19 5.90 18.72
C LEU A 151 2.68 6.63 17.47
N MET A 152 2.69 5.97 16.31
CA MET A 152 2.18 6.54 15.07
C MET A 152 0.69 6.89 15.18
N ARG A 153 -0.13 5.98 15.74
CA ARG A 153 -1.55 6.25 16.02
C ARG A 153 -1.73 7.42 16.99
N SER A 154 -0.92 7.48 18.04
CA SER A 154 -0.98 8.56 19.04
C SER A 154 -0.63 9.94 18.45
N LYS A 155 0.30 9.98 17.47
CA LYS A 155 0.68 11.20 16.74
C LYS A 155 -0.30 11.59 15.64
N THR A 156 -1.22 10.71 15.25
CA THR A 156 -2.12 10.92 14.12
C THR A 156 -3.57 10.68 14.49
N ASP A 157 -4.05 9.46 14.30
CA ASP A 157 -5.42 9.07 14.56
C ASP A 157 -5.46 7.62 15.04
N GLU A 158 -6.26 7.38 16.09
CA GLU A 158 -6.42 6.06 16.71
C GLU A 158 -6.89 4.98 15.70
N LYS A 159 -7.63 5.39 14.65
CA LYS A 159 -8.20 4.49 13.64
C LYS A 159 -7.33 4.35 12.41
N ALA A 160 -6.20 5.07 12.33
CA ALA A 160 -5.31 4.99 11.20
C ALA A 160 -4.75 3.57 11.03
N ARG A 161 -4.66 3.11 9.79
CA ARG A 161 -3.98 1.87 9.41
C ARG A 161 -2.53 2.18 9.11
N ILE A 162 -1.62 1.45 9.74
CA ILE A 162 -0.19 1.73 9.70
C ILE A 162 0.51 0.67 8.85
N ALA A 163 1.39 1.11 7.95
CA ALA A 163 2.44 0.29 7.34
C ALA A 163 3.79 0.75 7.92
N CYS A 164 4.55 -0.13 8.55
CA CYS A 164 5.74 0.20 9.33
C CYS A 164 6.87 -0.79 9.05
N ILE A 165 8.11 -0.29 9.06
CA ILE A 165 9.31 -1.15 9.10
C ILE A 165 9.83 -1.29 10.52
N GLY A 166 10.44 -2.43 10.83
CA GLY A 166 11.23 -2.61 12.04
C GLY A 166 12.71 -2.28 11.81
N ILE A 167 13.54 -2.54 12.83
CA ILE A 167 14.99 -2.32 12.83
C ILE A 167 15.68 -2.99 11.62
N ALA A 168 15.20 -4.15 11.16
CA ALA A 168 15.73 -4.81 9.98
C ALA A 168 15.57 -3.97 8.69
N GLY A 169 14.45 -3.24 8.54
CA GLY A 169 14.24 -2.34 7.41
C GLY A 169 15.13 -1.11 7.52
N GLU A 170 15.24 -0.53 8.72
CA GLU A 170 16.12 0.62 9.00
C GLU A 170 17.58 0.32 8.66
N ASN A 171 18.05 -0.89 9.00
CA ASN A 171 19.38 -1.41 8.66
C ASN A 171 19.48 -1.99 7.25
N GLN A 172 18.44 -1.83 6.41
CA GLN A 172 18.43 -2.22 5.00
C GLN A 172 18.75 -3.70 4.75
N ILE A 173 18.37 -4.59 5.67
CA ILE A 173 18.53 -6.03 5.49
C ILE A 173 17.72 -6.48 4.28
N LYS A 174 18.36 -7.09 3.28
CA LYS A 174 17.74 -7.39 1.97
C LYS A 174 16.47 -8.25 2.01
N MET A 175 16.18 -8.92 3.13
CA MET A 175 14.94 -9.68 3.36
C MET A 175 13.93 -8.99 4.30
N ALA A 176 14.18 -7.72 4.66
CA ALA A 176 13.29 -6.97 5.54
C ALA A 176 11.91 -6.76 4.92
N SER A 177 10.89 -6.92 5.77
CA SER A 177 9.49 -6.80 5.41
C SER A 177 8.91 -5.43 5.78
N ILE A 178 7.71 -5.17 5.28
CA ILE A 178 6.84 -4.09 5.78
C ILE A 178 5.67 -4.74 6.50
N MET A 179 5.47 -4.35 7.75
CA MET A 179 4.41 -4.85 8.62
C MET A 179 3.23 -3.89 8.55
N MET A 180 2.02 -4.42 8.43
CA MET A 180 0.78 -3.64 8.30
C MET A 180 -0.25 -4.09 9.33
N ASP A 181 -1.11 -3.19 9.78
CA ASP A 181 -2.24 -3.51 10.66
C ASP A 181 -1.85 -4.18 12.00
N ALA A 182 -0.76 -3.73 12.63
CA ALA A 182 -0.45 -4.10 14.02
C ALA A 182 -1.65 -3.75 14.95
N PRO A 183 -2.02 -4.63 15.91
CA PRO A 183 -1.27 -5.80 16.39
C PRO A 183 -1.56 -7.13 15.68
N VAL A 184 -2.58 -7.22 14.83
CA VAL A 184 -2.94 -8.47 14.12
C VAL A 184 -1.90 -8.83 13.04
N THR A 185 -1.05 -7.85 12.67
CA THR A 185 0.11 -7.89 11.75
C THR A 185 -0.09 -8.72 10.48
N ARG A 186 -0.29 -8.01 9.36
CA ARG A 186 -0.11 -8.53 8.01
C ARG A 186 1.26 -8.11 7.48
N THR A 187 1.79 -8.87 6.54
CA THR A 187 3.20 -8.72 6.16
C THR A 187 3.36 -8.68 4.64
N ALA A 188 3.93 -7.59 4.13
CA ALA A 188 4.57 -7.57 2.81
C ALA A 188 5.99 -8.14 2.99
N GLY A 189 6.10 -9.48 2.94
CA GLY A 189 7.21 -10.21 3.54
C GLY A 189 8.39 -10.56 2.65
N ARG A 190 8.27 -10.37 1.33
CA ARG A 190 9.32 -10.77 0.36
C ARG A 190 9.78 -9.56 -0.44
N CYS A 191 10.79 -9.79 -1.29
CA CYS A 191 11.38 -8.81 -2.19
C CYS A 191 12.17 -7.68 -1.51
N GLY A 192 12.35 -7.71 -0.18
CA GLY A 192 13.21 -6.75 0.52
C GLY A 192 12.65 -5.33 0.59
N PHE A 193 11.33 -5.14 0.46
CA PHE A 193 10.75 -3.80 0.44
C PHE A 193 10.84 -3.06 1.77
N GLY A 194 11.03 -3.76 2.90
CA GLY A 194 11.39 -3.12 4.16
C GLY A 194 12.75 -2.42 4.08
N ALA A 195 13.72 -2.99 3.35
CA ALA A 195 15.03 -2.37 3.13
C ALA A 195 14.93 -1.15 2.22
N LEU A 196 14.13 -1.22 1.15
CA LEU A 196 13.91 -0.07 0.28
C LEU A 196 13.22 1.08 1.02
N MET A 197 12.21 0.76 1.85
CA MET A 197 11.53 1.76 2.67
C MET A 197 12.47 2.40 3.70
N GLY A 198 13.36 1.60 4.32
CA GLY A 198 14.38 2.10 5.24
C GLY A 198 15.49 2.91 4.57
N TYR A 199 15.95 2.52 3.37
CA TYR A 199 16.87 3.30 2.55
C TYR A 199 16.31 4.70 2.24
N LYS A 200 15.01 4.76 1.96
CA LYS A 200 14.29 6.02 1.75
C LYS A 200 14.05 6.84 3.04
N LYS A 201 14.47 6.31 4.19
CA LYS A 201 14.30 6.84 5.55
C LYS A 201 12.85 7.01 5.98
N ILE A 202 11.97 6.12 5.51
CA ILE A 202 10.56 6.14 5.91
C ILE A 202 10.30 5.07 6.95
N LYS A 203 9.94 5.50 8.16
CA LYS A 203 9.65 4.57 9.26
C LYS A 203 8.25 3.97 9.15
N ALA A 204 7.27 4.81 8.86
CA ALA A 204 5.87 4.39 8.79
C ALA A 204 5.05 5.27 7.82
N VAL A 205 3.98 4.67 7.29
CA VAL A 205 2.90 5.39 6.58
C VAL A 205 1.58 5.05 7.27
N ALA A 206 0.98 6.05 7.90
CA ALA A 206 -0.35 6.00 8.48
C ALA A 206 -1.39 6.46 7.45
N VAL A 207 -2.51 5.76 7.38
CA VAL A 207 -3.59 6.08 6.45
C VAL A 207 -4.92 6.06 7.16
N LYS A 208 -5.73 7.11 6.93
CA LYS A 208 -7.13 7.19 7.33
C LYS A 208 -7.95 7.75 6.18
N GLY A 209 -9.03 7.07 5.82
CA GLY A 209 -9.89 7.50 4.73
C GLY A 209 -11.37 7.42 5.11
N THR A 210 -12.17 8.34 4.60
CA THR A 210 -13.60 8.45 4.93
C THR A 210 -14.53 8.24 3.75
N LYS A 211 -14.00 8.21 2.52
CA LYS A 211 -14.79 8.07 1.29
C LYS A 211 -15.27 6.64 1.07
N LYS A 212 -16.33 6.50 0.28
CA LYS A 212 -16.89 5.21 -0.14
C LYS A 212 -16.50 4.94 -1.59
N VAL A 213 -16.12 3.69 -1.88
CA VAL A 213 -15.83 3.26 -3.24
C VAL A 213 -17.14 3.13 -4.01
N GLU A 214 -17.22 3.82 -5.14
CA GLU A 214 -18.40 3.76 -6.01
C GLU A 214 -18.48 2.42 -6.74
N LEU A 215 -19.66 1.82 -6.73
CA LEU A 215 -19.94 0.51 -7.33
C LEU A 215 -20.96 0.67 -8.45
N ARG A 216 -20.74 -0.02 -9.57
CA ARG A 216 -21.66 0.03 -10.71
C ARG A 216 -23.04 -0.52 -10.37
N ASP A 217 -23.07 -1.65 -9.66
CA ASP A 217 -24.30 -2.32 -9.25
C ASP A 217 -24.11 -2.91 -7.84
N LYS A 218 -24.43 -2.08 -6.83
CA LYS A 218 -24.27 -2.44 -5.42
C LYS A 218 -25.19 -3.59 -5.01
N ALA A 219 -26.44 -3.59 -5.49
CA ALA A 219 -27.43 -4.61 -5.14
C ALA A 219 -27.00 -5.98 -5.66
N LYS A 220 -26.51 -6.06 -6.90
CA LYS A 220 -25.99 -7.30 -7.48
C LYS A 220 -24.75 -7.79 -6.74
N LEU A 221 -23.81 -6.90 -6.37
CA LEU A 221 -22.64 -7.31 -5.59
C LEU A 221 -23.04 -7.84 -4.21
N GLN A 222 -24.04 -7.23 -3.55
CA GLN A 222 -24.55 -7.71 -2.26
C GLN A 222 -25.20 -9.08 -2.37
N ALA A 223 -26.05 -9.30 -3.36
CA ALA A 223 -26.68 -10.60 -3.62
C ALA A 223 -25.62 -11.69 -3.88
N PHE A 224 -24.66 -11.42 -4.78
CA PHE A 224 -23.54 -12.31 -5.07
C PHE A 224 -22.72 -12.62 -3.82
N THR A 225 -22.39 -11.60 -3.02
CA THR A 225 -21.59 -11.77 -1.80
C THR A 225 -22.30 -12.69 -0.80
N LYS A 226 -23.62 -12.54 -0.63
CA LYS A 226 -24.43 -13.38 0.27
C LYS A 226 -24.41 -14.83 -0.16
N GLU A 227 -24.62 -15.09 -1.45
CA GLU A 227 -24.62 -16.44 -2.03
C GLU A 227 -23.22 -17.07 -1.95
N PHE A 228 -22.20 -16.36 -2.45
CA PHE A 228 -20.84 -16.87 -2.54
C PHE A 228 -20.20 -17.12 -1.17
N THR A 229 -20.55 -16.34 -0.15
CA THR A 229 -20.09 -16.59 1.22
C THR A 229 -20.56 -17.96 1.74
N GLN A 230 -21.75 -18.41 1.35
CA GLN A 230 -22.23 -19.73 1.73
C GLN A 230 -21.39 -20.83 1.05
N VAL A 231 -21.07 -20.67 -0.23
CA VAL A 231 -20.18 -21.57 -0.97
C VAL A 231 -18.80 -21.65 -0.31
N LEU A 232 -18.22 -20.50 0.05
CA LEU A 232 -16.93 -20.44 0.74
C LEU A 232 -16.95 -21.22 2.06
N LYS A 233 -18.01 -21.06 2.87
CA LYS A 233 -18.15 -21.79 4.14
C LYS A 233 -18.23 -23.30 3.93
N THR A 234 -19.07 -23.75 2.99
CA THR A 234 -19.24 -25.18 2.70
C THR A 234 -17.92 -25.80 2.22
N ASN A 235 -17.23 -25.13 1.30
CA ASN A 235 -15.99 -25.67 0.72
C ASN A 235 -14.77 -25.52 1.64
N ALA A 236 -14.79 -24.58 2.58
CA ALA A 236 -13.70 -24.44 3.55
C ALA A 236 -13.81 -25.45 4.70
N ALA A 237 -15.02 -25.96 5.00
CA ALA A 237 -15.22 -26.93 6.06
C ALA A 237 -14.40 -28.21 5.85
N ILE A 238 -14.26 -28.64 4.60
CA ILE A 238 -13.53 -29.86 4.21
C ILE A 238 -12.00 -29.67 4.12
N LEU A 239 -11.47 -28.46 4.36
CA LEU A 239 -10.01 -28.21 4.29
C LEU A 239 -9.28 -28.54 5.60
N HIS A 240 -10.02 -28.81 6.68
CA HIS A 240 -9.49 -29.19 7.98
C HIS A 240 -9.69 -30.68 8.30
N ASP A 241 -10.34 -31.42 7.41
CA ASP A 241 -10.47 -32.89 7.42
C ASP A 241 -9.40 -33.53 6.53
#